data_AF-A0A317ZB06-F1
#
_entry.id   AF-A0A317ZB06-F1
#
_cell.length_a   1.000
_cell.length_b   1.000
_cell.length_c   1.000
_cell.angle_alpha   90.00
_cell.angle_beta   90.00
_cell.angle_gamma   90.00
#
_symmetry.space_group_name_H-M   'P 1'
#
loop_
_entity.id
_entity.type
_entity.pdbx_description
1 polymer ?
#
loop_
_entity_poly.entity_id
_entity_poly.type
_entity_poly.pdbx_seq_one_letter_code
_entity_poly.pdbx_strand_id
1 'polypeptide(L)'
;PQQIASPQHFSVFKPDTYAVDFWEALEGMRVEFGDVRSVGPQDHGEVFTVLNQNRRETKNGGILLKPDNANGQRIAFKMNDDNKRAQDFNIVTGDRFKGPLIGYVNYGFQNYKVNIDLKEMQQAYVKGKAQPKGTTLKPSENKLTVASYNLENFSNDVKSSSDDKAQKLANGIVSHMKQPDIVGVTEVQDNNGPNKGSSDASASYKRLIQAIKDAGGPTYRYVNIDPE
;
A
#
# COMPACT_ATOMS: atom_id res chain seq x y z
N PRO A 1 -12.70 15.44 11.33
CA PRO A 1 -13.41 15.83 10.09
C PRO A 1 -13.62 14.65 9.13
N GLN A 2 -14.62 14.67 8.24
CA GLN A 2 -14.85 13.60 7.25
C GLN A 2 -14.47 14.00 5.82
N GLN A 3 -14.53 15.30 5.50
CA GLN A 3 -14.14 15.83 4.19
C GLN A 3 -12.65 16.20 4.21
N ILE A 4 -11.97 16.08 3.05
CA ILE A 4 -10.53 16.34 2.95
C ILE A 4 -10.26 17.84 2.93
N ALA A 5 -10.80 18.55 1.93
CA ALA A 5 -10.57 19.97 1.72
C ALA A 5 -11.83 20.66 1.16
N SER A 6 -11.88 21.98 1.30
CA SER A 6 -12.94 22.82 0.75
C SER A 6 -12.94 22.82 -0.79
N PRO A 7 -14.10 22.74 -1.46
CA PRO A 7 -14.19 22.98 -2.91
C PRO A 7 -13.92 24.44 -3.28
N GLN A 8 -13.90 25.36 -2.30
CA GLN A 8 -13.61 26.78 -2.48
C GLN A 8 -12.13 27.11 -2.20
N HIS A 9 -11.26 26.09 -2.17
CA HIS A 9 -9.84 26.23 -1.87
C HIS A 9 -9.59 26.99 -0.54
N PHE A 10 -8.49 27.76 -0.46
CA PHE A 10 -8.02 28.48 0.74
C PHE A 10 -8.86 29.71 1.14
N SER A 11 -10.00 29.96 0.50
CA SER A 11 -10.85 31.11 0.84
C SER A 11 -11.66 30.90 2.13
N VAL A 12 -11.72 29.67 2.64
CA VAL A 12 -12.51 29.29 3.80
C VAL A 12 -11.70 28.33 4.67
N PHE A 13 -11.48 28.72 5.94
CA PHE A 13 -10.85 27.88 6.95
C PHE A 13 -11.91 27.34 7.93
N LYS A 14 -12.17 26.03 7.90
CA LYS A 14 -13.17 25.31 8.71
C LYS A 14 -12.60 23.99 9.25
N PRO A 15 -11.78 24.03 10.32
CA PRO A 15 -11.14 22.85 10.91
C PRO A 15 -12.12 21.80 11.43
N ASP A 16 -13.36 22.15 11.78
CA ASP A 16 -14.36 21.17 12.18
C ASP A 16 -14.94 20.36 11.00
N THR A 17 -14.80 20.87 9.78
CA THR A 17 -15.39 20.30 8.55
C THR A 17 -14.36 19.63 7.65
N TYR A 18 -13.20 20.28 7.45
CA TYR A 18 -12.17 19.84 6.53
C TYR A 18 -10.93 19.34 7.27
N ALA A 19 -10.41 18.19 6.85
CA ALA A 19 -9.26 17.56 7.48
C ALA A 19 -7.98 18.36 7.28
N VAL A 20 -7.77 18.95 6.10
CA VAL A 20 -6.59 19.81 5.83
C VAL A 20 -6.54 20.97 6.82
N ASP A 21 -7.62 21.73 6.96
CA ASP A 21 -7.71 22.85 7.90
C ASP A 21 -7.52 22.42 9.37
N PHE A 22 -8.05 21.25 9.74
CA PHE A 22 -7.85 20.67 11.08
C PHE A 22 -6.40 20.37 11.37
N TRP A 23 -5.70 19.73 10.43
CA TRP A 23 -4.31 19.37 10.61
C TRP A 23 -3.38 20.58 10.50
N GLU A 24 -3.71 21.56 9.65
CA GLU A 24 -3.02 22.83 9.55
C GLU A 24 -3.07 23.60 10.89
N ALA A 25 -4.23 23.63 11.54
CA ALA A 25 -4.38 24.23 12.88
C ALA A 25 -3.51 23.57 13.96
N LEU A 26 -3.05 22.33 13.72
CA LEU A 26 -2.25 21.54 14.65
C LEU A 26 -0.80 21.39 14.19
N GLU A 27 -0.38 21.99 13.07
CA GLU A 27 0.99 21.81 12.58
C GLU A 27 2.02 22.28 13.60
N GLY A 28 3.02 21.45 13.87
CA GLY A 28 4.03 21.67 14.92
C GLY A 28 3.57 21.34 16.34
N MET A 29 2.30 21.02 16.56
CA MET A 29 1.75 20.73 17.88
C MET A 29 1.95 19.26 18.27
N ARG A 30 2.13 19.02 19.58
CA ARG A 30 2.07 17.69 20.19
C ARG A 30 0.61 17.26 20.35
N VAL A 31 0.28 16.06 19.91
CA VAL A 31 -1.08 15.50 19.87
C VAL A 31 -1.09 14.09 20.46
N GLU A 32 -2.25 13.69 20.98
CA GLU A 32 -2.47 12.35 21.56
C GLU A 32 -3.68 11.69 20.89
N PHE A 33 -3.55 10.39 20.59
CA PHE A 33 -4.62 9.55 20.09
C PHE A 33 -4.84 8.34 21.00
N GLY A 34 -6.10 7.92 21.13
CA GLY A 34 -6.43 6.62 21.73
C GLY A 34 -6.12 5.46 20.79
N ASP A 35 -6.85 4.36 20.95
CA ASP A 35 -6.71 3.19 20.08
C ASP A 35 -6.97 3.53 18.61
N VAL A 36 -6.06 3.12 17.73
CA VAL A 36 -6.21 3.25 16.27
C VAL A 36 -6.13 1.89 15.58
N ARG A 37 -6.66 1.84 14.37
CA ARG A 37 -6.63 0.68 13.48
C ARG A 37 -6.07 1.09 12.12
N SER A 38 -5.11 0.32 11.63
CA SER A 38 -4.57 0.51 10.29
C SER A 38 -5.63 0.24 9.22
N VAL A 39 -5.71 1.10 8.21
CA VAL A 39 -6.60 0.95 7.05
C VAL A 39 -5.86 0.54 5.78
N GLY A 40 -4.53 0.41 5.84
CA GLY A 40 -3.67 0.00 4.72
C GLY A 40 -2.38 -0.69 5.21
N PRO A 41 -1.57 -1.24 4.31
CA PRO A 41 -0.21 -1.63 4.66
C PRO A 41 0.64 -0.40 5.02
N GLN A 42 1.71 -0.61 5.79
CA GLN A 42 2.73 0.42 6.00
C GLN A 42 3.57 0.57 4.72
N ASP A 43 3.93 1.81 4.38
CA ASP A 43 4.86 2.12 3.29
C ASP A 43 5.83 3.24 3.71
N HIS A 44 7.13 3.08 3.43
CA HIS A 44 8.19 4.00 3.86
C HIS A 44 8.16 4.49 5.33
N GLY A 45 7.84 3.64 6.30
CA GLY A 45 7.64 3.97 7.71
C GLY A 45 6.35 4.75 8.02
N GLU A 46 5.44 4.91 7.06
CA GLU A 46 4.15 5.59 7.20
C GLU A 46 3.01 4.57 7.24
N VAL A 47 2.03 4.82 8.11
CA VAL A 47 0.82 4.01 8.20
C VAL A 47 -0.42 4.90 8.31
N PHE A 48 -1.39 4.65 7.44
CA PHE A 48 -2.70 5.30 7.52
C PHE A 48 -3.62 4.52 8.45
N THR A 49 -4.21 5.23 9.40
CA THR A 49 -5.07 4.66 10.43
C THR A 49 -6.38 5.42 10.56
N VAL A 50 -7.28 4.90 11.38
CA VAL A 50 -8.43 5.61 11.93
C VAL A 50 -8.57 5.26 13.40
N LEU A 51 -9.27 6.08 14.18
CA LEU A 51 -9.69 5.69 15.53
C LEU A 51 -10.41 4.33 15.48
N ASN A 52 -10.07 3.43 16.41
CA ASN A 52 -10.51 2.05 16.35
C ASN A 52 -12.04 1.90 16.48
N GLN A 53 -12.73 2.86 17.12
CA GLN A 53 -14.20 2.92 17.16
C GLN A 53 -14.85 3.18 15.79
N ASN A 54 -14.10 3.67 14.81
CA ASN A 54 -14.66 3.93 13.47
C ASN A 54 -15.09 2.60 12.83
N ARG A 55 -16.27 2.64 12.19
CA ARG A 55 -16.88 1.48 11.53
C ARG A 55 -15.91 0.84 10.54
N ARG A 56 -15.90 -0.49 10.52
CA ARG A 56 -15.17 -1.31 9.53
C ARG A 56 -16.04 -1.47 8.30
N GLU A 57 -15.47 -1.21 7.13
CA GLU A 57 -16.19 -1.27 5.86
C GLU A 57 -15.68 -2.38 4.94
N THR A 58 -14.45 -2.86 5.17
CA THR A 58 -13.88 -4.02 4.47
C THR A 58 -13.73 -5.22 5.39
N LYS A 59 -13.60 -6.43 4.80
CA LYS A 59 -13.39 -7.68 5.54
C LYS A 59 -12.18 -7.63 6.49
N ASN A 60 -11.12 -6.91 6.09
CA ASN A 60 -9.90 -6.76 6.87
C ASN A 60 -9.91 -5.51 7.77
N GLY A 61 -11.03 -4.79 7.89
CA GLY A 61 -11.15 -3.65 8.80
C GLY A 61 -10.76 -2.30 8.22
N GLY A 62 -10.57 -2.20 6.91
CA GLY A 62 -10.38 -0.93 6.21
C GLY A 62 -11.66 -0.09 6.10
N ILE A 63 -11.52 1.06 5.46
CA ILE A 63 -12.59 2.00 5.11
C ILE A 63 -12.61 2.17 3.59
N LEU A 64 -13.79 2.37 2.99
CA LEU A 64 -13.94 2.48 1.54
C LEU A 64 -13.88 3.95 1.10
N LEU A 65 -13.22 4.22 -0.02
CA LEU A 65 -13.36 5.48 -0.74
C LEU A 65 -14.77 5.54 -1.35
N LYS A 66 -15.50 6.62 -1.10
CA LYS A 66 -16.87 6.83 -1.62
C LYS A 66 -16.97 8.16 -2.35
N PRO A 67 -17.94 8.33 -3.27
CA PRO A 67 -18.12 9.58 -4.01
C PRO A 67 -18.28 10.82 -3.12
N ASP A 68 -18.88 10.65 -1.95
CA ASP A 68 -19.18 11.70 -0.97
C ASP A 68 -18.28 11.65 0.28
N ASN A 69 -17.36 10.67 0.36
CA ASN A 69 -16.48 10.50 1.50
C ASN A 69 -15.09 10.00 1.07
N ALA A 70 -14.15 10.94 1.02
CA ALA A 70 -12.73 10.70 0.74
C ALA A 70 -11.92 10.28 1.99
N ASN A 71 -12.60 9.98 3.09
CA ASN A 71 -12.04 9.56 4.36
C ASN A 71 -11.10 10.58 5.00
N GLY A 72 -11.57 11.80 5.24
CA GLY A 72 -10.81 12.87 5.92
C GLY A 72 -10.49 12.57 7.39
N GLN A 73 -11.16 11.59 7.99
CA GLN A 73 -10.93 11.13 9.37
C GLN A 73 -9.69 10.23 9.52
N ARG A 74 -8.96 9.97 8.43
CA ARG A 74 -7.71 9.20 8.49
C ARG A 74 -6.65 9.97 9.27
N ILE A 75 -5.87 9.22 10.04
CA ILE A 75 -4.71 9.71 10.77
C ILE A 75 -3.50 9.00 10.19
N ALA A 76 -2.63 9.76 9.51
CA ALA A 76 -1.36 9.25 9.04
C ALA A 76 -0.34 9.34 10.17
N PHE A 77 0.32 8.23 10.49
CA PHE A 77 1.46 8.22 11.39
C PHE A 77 2.74 8.02 10.58
N LYS A 78 3.77 8.79 10.90
CA LYS A 78 5.13 8.60 10.42
C LYS A 78 5.98 8.08 11.58
N MET A 79 6.39 6.83 11.47
CA MET A 79 7.26 6.19 12.45
C MET A 79 8.71 6.53 12.13
N ASN A 80 9.40 7.08 13.13
CA ASN A 80 10.78 7.52 12.98
C ASN A 80 11.72 6.68 13.83
N ASP A 81 12.91 6.44 13.28
CA ASP A 81 14.06 5.91 14.00
C ASP A 81 15.34 6.27 13.23
N ASP A 82 16.49 6.20 13.91
CA ASP A 82 17.78 6.64 13.35
C ASP A 82 18.30 5.78 12.17
N ASN A 83 17.76 4.57 11.99
CA ASN A 83 18.25 3.57 11.04
C ASN A 83 17.22 3.19 9.97
N LYS A 84 16.13 3.97 9.83
CA LYS A 84 15.00 3.70 8.93
C LYS A 84 14.36 2.31 9.12
N ARG A 85 14.49 1.68 10.30
CA ARG A 85 13.93 0.33 10.57
C ARG A 85 12.41 0.31 10.58
N ALA A 86 11.77 1.47 10.57
CA ALA A 86 10.32 1.59 10.41
C ALA A 86 9.82 0.99 9.08
N GLN A 87 10.69 0.86 8.06
CA GLN A 87 10.36 0.23 6.78
C GLN A 87 10.27 -1.30 6.86
N ASP A 88 10.89 -1.90 7.88
CA ASP A 88 10.83 -3.35 8.12
C ASP A 88 9.63 -3.73 9.01
N PHE A 89 8.91 -2.73 9.52
CA PHE A 89 7.81 -2.96 10.43
C PHE A 89 6.54 -3.34 9.67
N ASN A 90 6.37 -4.65 9.48
CA ASN A 90 5.24 -5.22 8.77
C ASN A 90 3.90 -4.96 9.48
N ILE A 91 3.18 -3.94 9.01
CA ILE A 91 1.83 -3.58 9.43
C ILE A 91 0.90 -3.78 8.23
N VAL A 92 -0.24 -4.42 8.46
CA VAL A 92 -1.26 -4.67 7.43
C VAL A 92 -2.62 -4.08 7.83
N THR A 93 -3.52 -3.96 6.86
CA THR A 93 -4.90 -3.51 7.12
C THR A 93 -5.55 -4.32 8.24
N GLY A 94 -6.10 -3.62 9.22
CA GLY A 94 -6.79 -4.22 10.36
C GLY A 94 -5.93 -4.48 11.59
N ASP A 95 -4.60 -4.34 11.48
CA ASP A 95 -3.73 -4.25 12.64
C ASP A 95 -4.12 -3.04 13.50
N ARG A 96 -3.79 -3.09 14.79
CA ARG A 96 -4.19 -2.06 15.75
C ARG A 96 -2.99 -1.58 16.54
N PHE A 97 -3.13 -0.39 17.11
CA PHE A 97 -2.20 0.19 18.06
C PHE A 97 -3.00 0.67 19.27
N LYS A 98 -2.61 0.21 20.46
CA LYS A 98 -3.24 0.63 21.71
C LYS A 98 -2.71 1.99 22.14
N GLY A 99 -3.63 2.89 22.43
CA GLY A 99 -3.27 4.20 22.97
C GLY A 99 -2.78 4.13 24.42
N PRO A 100 -2.25 5.25 24.95
CA PRO A 100 -2.10 6.53 24.26
C PRO A 100 -0.95 6.51 23.24
N LEU A 101 -1.20 7.05 22.04
CA LEU A 101 -0.20 7.29 21.00
C LEU A 101 0.08 8.79 20.94
N ILE A 102 1.30 9.19 21.24
CA ILE A 102 1.65 10.60 21.37
C ILE A 102 2.72 10.93 20.33
N GLY A 103 2.51 12.01 19.60
CA GLY A 103 3.45 12.45 18.57
C GLY A 103 3.29 13.94 18.28
N TYR A 104 3.95 14.42 17.23
CA TYR A 104 3.80 15.80 16.78
C TYR A 104 3.36 15.85 15.32
N VAL A 105 2.53 16.83 14.98
CA VAL A 105 2.03 17.00 13.62
C VAL A 105 3.06 17.73 12.76
N ASN A 106 3.29 17.24 11.56
CA ASN A 106 4.09 17.92 10.54
C ASN A 106 3.54 17.64 9.14
N TYR A 107 3.73 18.59 8.23
CA TYR A 107 3.42 18.41 6.81
C TYR A 107 4.64 17.91 6.03
N GLY A 108 4.46 16.85 5.24
CA GLY A 108 5.52 16.35 4.36
C GLY A 108 5.00 15.35 3.33
N PHE A 109 5.57 15.37 2.12
CA PHE A 109 5.12 14.53 0.99
C PHE A 109 3.59 14.61 0.78
N GLN A 110 3.08 15.84 0.70
CA GLN A 110 1.67 16.17 0.41
C GLN A 110 0.64 15.69 1.45
N ASN A 111 1.06 15.32 2.65
CA ASN A 111 0.15 14.91 3.73
C ASN A 111 0.59 15.48 5.08
N TYR A 112 -0.37 15.81 5.92
CA TYR A 112 -0.14 15.98 7.35
C TYR A 112 -0.01 14.62 8.04
N LYS A 113 0.99 14.50 8.91
CA LYS A 113 1.35 13.24 9.57
C LYS A 113 1.70 13.49 11.03
N VAL A 114 1.38 12.51 11.85
CA VAL A 114 1.81 12.45 13.26
C VAL A 114 3.13 11.71 13.31
N ASN A 115 4.21 12.43 13.56
CA ASN A 115 5.53 11.85 13.77
C ASN A 115 5.60 11.25 15.17
N ILE A 116 5.99 9.98 15.23
CA ILE A 116 6.02 9.18 16.46
C ILE A 116 7.24 8.24 16.42
N ASP A 117 7.79 7.92 17.58
CA ASP A 117 8.91 7.00 17.69
C ASP A 117 8.48 5.57 17.31
N LEU A 118 9.29 4.91 16.47
CA LEU A 118 9.04 3.52 16.07
C LEU A 118 8.83 2.59 17.26
N LYS A 119 9.62 2.79 18.33
CA LYS A 119 9.56 1.96 19.54
C LYS A 119 8.21 2.06 20.24
N GLU A 120 7.62 3.26 20.30
CA GLU A 120 6.29 3.47 20.90
C GLU A 120 5.22 2.74 20.09
N MET A 121 5.27 2.86 18.76
CA MET A 121 4.35 2.15 17.87
C MET A 121 4.50 0.63 17.97
N GLN A 122 5.73 0.11 18.09
CA GLN A 122 5.98 -1.31 18.30
C GLN A 122 5.43 -1.82 19.64
N GLN A 123 5.56 -1.04 20.71
CA GLN A 123 5.00 -1.38 22.02
C GLN A 123 3.47 -1.38 22.03
N ALA A 124 2.86 -0.46 21.29
CA ALA A 124 1.42 -0.36 21.15
C ALA A 124 0.80 -1.41 20.21
N TYR A 125 1.62 -2.07 19.37
CA TYR A 125 1.14 -2.87 18.26
C TYR A 125 0.40 -4.14 18.68
N VAL A 126 -0.75 -4.35 18.03
CA VAL A 126 -1.59 -5.52 18.17
C VAL A 126 -1.90 -6.06 16.78
N LYS A 127 -1.28 -7.20 16.46
CA LYS A 127 -1.47 -7.89 15.18
C LYS A 127 -2.94 -8.25 14.94
N GLY A 128 -3.40 -7.95 13.74
CA GLY A 128 -4.72 -8.30 13.23
C GLY A 128 -4.79 -9.77 12.81
N LYS A 129 -5.94 -10.15 12.24
CA LYS A 129 -6.21 -11.51 11.73
C LYS A 129 -6.18 -11.59 10.20
N ALA A 130 -5.83 -10.49 9.52
CA ALA A 130 -5.73 -10.47 8.08
C ALA A 130 -4.66 -11.45 7.62
N GLN A 131 -4.98 -12.24 6.59
CA GLN A 131 -4.08 -13.19 5.96
C GLN A 131 -4.28 -13.08 4.45
N PRO A 132 -3.21 -13.25 3.65
CA PRO A 132 -3.36 -13.43 2.21
C PRO A 132 -4.37 -14.54 1.91
N LYS A 133 -5.27 -14.30 0.95
CA LYS A 133 -6.24 -15.29 0.50
C LYS A 133 -6.18 -15.41 -1.01
N GLY A 134 -5.98 -16.64 -1.49
CA GLY A 134 -6.11 -16.96 -2.90
C GLY A 134 -7.56 -16.91 -3.39
N THR A 135 -7.70 -16.93 -4.71
CA THR A 135 -8.99 -16.99 -5.38
C THR A 135 -9.73 -18.29 -5.08
N THR A 136 -11.05 -18.23 -5.07
CA THR A 136 -11.91 -19.42 -5.00
C THR A 136 -12.16 -20.03 -6.38
N LEU A 137 -11.77 -19.34 -7.46
CA LEU A 137 -11.86 -19.88 -8.82
C LEU A 137 -11.07 -21.19 -8.93
N LYS A 138 -11.55 -22.08 -9.79
CA LYS A 138 -10.89 -23.35 -10.12
C LYS A 138 -10.64 -23.36 -11.64
N PRO A 139 -9.42 -23.68 -12.09
CA PRO A 139 -9.15 -23.88 -13.51
C PRO A 139 -10.10 -24.93 -14.10
N SER A 140 -10.48 -24.75 -15.36
CA SER A 140 -11.36 -25.66 -16.10
C SER A 140 -11.11 -25.51 -17.58
N GLU A 141 -11.02 -26.62 -18.30
CA GLU A 141 -10.70 -26.64 -19.74
C GLU A 141 -11.70 -25.84 -20.60
N ASN A 142 -12.94 -25.69 -20.14
CA ASN A 142 -14.00 -24.98 -20.86
C ASN A 142 -14.20 -23.53 -20.38
N LYS A 143 -13.24 -22.98 -19.63
CA LYS A 143 -13.31 -21.61 -19.10
C LYS A 143 -11.98 -20.90 -19.29
N LEU A 144 -12.05 -19.60 -19.55
CA LEU A 144 -10.89 -18.72 -19.57
C LEU A 144 -10.78 -17.99 -18.23
N THR A 145 -9.63 -18.10 -17.57
CA THR A 145 -9.31 -17.35 -16.35
C THR A 145 -8.41 -16.17 -16.68
N VAL A 146 -8.85 -14.98 -16.26
CA VAL A 146 -8.14 -13.72 -16.50
C VAL A 146 -7.89 -13.03 -15.17
N ALA A 147 -6.65 -12.64 -14.93
CA ALA A 147 -6.24 -11.83 -13.78
C ALA A 147 -5.73 -10.46 -14.23
N SER A 148 -5.92 -9.45 -13.38
CA SER A 148 -5.21 -8.17 -13.49
C SER A 148 -4.30 -8.03 -12.28
N TYR A 149 -3.03 -7.68 -12.50
CA TYR A 149 -2.03 -7.65 -11.44
C TYR A 149 -1.05 -6.50 -11.60
N ASN A 150 -1.02 -5.60 -10.62
CA ASN A 150 -0.02 -4.56 -10.52
C ASN A 150 1.27 -5.15 -9.93
N LEU A 151 2.41 -4.94 -10.61
CA LEU A 151 3.72 -5.47 -10.20
C LEU A 151 4.58 -4.45 -9.43
N GLU A 152 4.01 -3.27 -9.15
CA GLU A 152 4.57 -2.20 -8.31
C GLU A 152 5.94 -1.71 -8.80
N ASN A 153 6.07 -1.31 -10.05
CA ASN A 153 7.34 -0.93 -10.68
C ASN A 153 8.35 -2.09 -10.74
N PHE A 154 7.92 -3.24 -11.25
CA PHE A 154 8.79 -4.41 -11.37
C PHE A 154 9.70 -4.31 -12.60
N SER A 155 11.00 -4.58 -12.42
CA SER A 155 11.99 -4.56 -13.48
C SER A 155 12.95 -5.75 -13.40
N ASN A 156 13.78 -5.94 -14.42
CA ASN A 156 14.93 -6.84 -14.36
C ASN A 156 16.09 -6.32 -13.48
N ASP A 157 16.10 -5.02 -13.15
CA ASP A 157 17.15 -4.44 -12.32
C ASP A 157 16.98 -4.87 -10.86
N VAL A 158 17.87 -5.76 -10.40
CA VAL A 158 17.86 -6.33 -9.05
C VAL A 158 18.05 -5.30 -7.94
N LYS A 159 18.57 -4.10 -8.26
CA LYS A 159 18.74 -3.01 -7.28
C LYS A 159 17.41 -2.33 -6.96
N SER A 160 16.56 -2.15 -7.96
CA SER A 160 15.23 -1.53 -7.80
C SER A 160 14.11 -2.56 -7.58
N SER A 161 14.31 -3.80 -8.04
CA SER A 161 13.39 -4.92 -7.87
C SER A 161 14.12 -6.15 -7.35
N SER A 162 14.08 -6.40 -6.04
CA SER A 162 14.77 -7.54 -5.40
C SER A 162 14.28 -8.91 -5.90
N ASP A 163 15.08 -9.96 -5.69
CA ASP A 163 14.67 -11.34 -6.02
C ASP A 163 13.50 -11.82 -5.16
N ASP A 164 13.44 -11.41 -3.89
CA ASP A 164 12.30 -11.67 -3.02
C ASP A 164 11.00 -11.08 -3.59
N LYS A 165 11.05 -9.88 -4.18
CA LYS A 165 9.90 -9.30 -4.88
C LYS A 165 9.48 -10.16 -6.08
N ALA A 166 10.43 -10.56 -6.94
CA ALA A 166 10.13 -11.42 -8.08
C ALA A 166 9.46 -12.74 -7.64
N GLN A 167 9.98 -13.37 -6.59
CA GLN A 167 9.44 -14.62 -6.02
C GLN A 167 8.04 -14.41 -5.42
N LYS A 168 7.80 -13.32 -4.69
CA LYS A 168 6.48 -12.99 -4.13
C LYS A 168 5.44 -12.75 -5.23
N LEU A 169 5.80 -12.03 -6.29
CA LEU A 169 4.94 -11.81 -7.45
C LEU A 169 4.58 -13.13 -8.14
N ALA A 170 5.59 -13.97 -8.40
CA ALA A 170 5.40 -15.30 -8.98
C ALA A 170 4.50 -16.20 -8.11
N ASN A 171 4.76 -16.28 -6.80
CA ASN A 171 3.94 -17.03 -5.86
C ASN A 171 2.49 -16.50 -5.80
N GLY A 172 2.30 -15.19 -5.95
CA GLY A 172 0.97 -14.60 -6.10
C GLY A 172 0.21 -15.19 -7.29
N ILE A 173 0.84 -15.25 -8.45
CA ILE A 173 0.24 -15.80 -9.68
C ILE A 173 -0.01 -17.30 -9.56
N VAL A 174 0.98 -18.06 -9.08
CA VAL A 174 0.91 -19.53 -9.03
C VAL A 174 -0.04 -20.01 -7.94
N SER A 175 0.17 -19.57 -6.70
CA SER A 175 -0.51 -20.12 -5.52
C SER A 175 -1.81 -19.39 -5.19
N HIS A 176 -1.81 -18.05 -5.27
CA HIS A 176 -3.00 -17.27 -4.89
C HIS A 176 -3.98 -17.11 -6.06
N MET A 177 -3.51 -16.88 -7.29
CA MET A 177 -4.38 -16.76 -8.47
C MET A 177 -4.67 -18.11 -9.15
N LYS A 178 -3.92 -19.17 -8.78
CA LYS A 178 -4.04 -20.53 -9.33
C LYS A 178 -3.75 -20.60 -10.83
N GLN A 179 -2.67 -19.96 -11.27
CA GLN A 179 -2.15 -20.07 -12.63
C GLN A 179 -3.19 -19.68 -13.70
N PRO A 180 -3.70 -18.44 -13.69
CA PRO A 180 -4.67 -17.98 -14.68
C PRO A 180 -4.15 -18.10 -16.11
N ASP A 181 -5.04 -18.28 -17.08
CA ASP A 181 -4.67 -18.41 -18.50
C ASP A 181 -4.07 -17.11 -19.07
N ILE A 182 -4.63 -15.96 -18.65
CA ILE A 182 -4.15 -14.62 -19.03
C ILE A 182 -3.94 -13.78 -17.78
N VAL A 183 -2.78 -13.12 -17.70
CA VAL A 183 -2.48 -12.12 -16.68
C VAL A 183 -2.22 -10.79 -17.37
N GLY A 184 -3.16 -9.85 -17.21
CA GLY A 184 -2.92 -8.45 -17.54
C GLY A 184 -2.09 -7.81 -16.45
N VAL A 185 -0.87 -7.40 -16.76
CA VAL A 185 0.04 -6.79 -15.79
C VAL A 185 0.16 -5.28 -16.00
N THR A 186 0.32 -4.54 -14.91
CA THR A 186 0.62 -3.10 -14.92
C THR A 186 1.86 -2.81 -14.09
N GLU A 187 2.47 -1.65 -14.34
CA GLU A 187 3.73 -1.22 -13.70
C GLU A 187 4.88 -2.23 -13.88
N VAL A 188 4.97 -2.81 -15.08
CA VAL A 188 6.25 -3.37 -15.56
C VAL A 188 7.10 -2.18 -15.99
N GLN A 189 8.33 -2.13 -15.49
CA GLN A 189 9.33 -1.15 -15.91
C GLN A 189 10.28 -1.75 -16.95
N ASP A 190 10.95 -0.83 -17.64
CA ASP A 190 12.04 -1.08 -18.57
C ASP A 190 13.14 -1.93 -17.95
N ASN A 191 13.99 -2.51 -18.80
CA ASN A 191 15.06 -3.43 -18.39
C ASN A 191 16.06 -2.78 -17.42
N ASN A 192 16.20 -1.46 -17.45
CA ASN A 192 17.06 -0.66 -16.58
C ASN A 192 16.31 -0.08 -15.35
N GLY A 193 15.05 -0.48 -15.11
CA GLY A 193 14.24 -0.04 -13.99
C GLY A 193 13.90 1.45 -14.05
N PRO A 194 14.00 2.21 -12.94
CA PRO A 194 13.62 3.63 -12.92
C PRO A 194 14.66 4.55 -13.57
N ASN A 195 15.75 4.00 -14.10
CA ASN A 195 16.82 4.79 -14.68
C ASN A 195 16.44 5.27 -16.08
N LYS A 196 17.02 6.40 -16.51
CA LYS A 196 16.84 6.87 -17.88
C LYS A 196 17.44 5.87 -18.88
N GLY A 197 16.73 5.60 -19.97
CA GLY A 197 17.20 4.68 -21.01
C GLY A 197 16.13 4.31 -22.02
N SER A 198 16.25 3.11 -22.56
CA SER A 198 15.30 2.52 -23.53
C SER A 198 14.01 2.08 -22.82
N SER A 199 12.88 2.15 -23.54
CA SER A 199 11.57 1.63 -23.15
C SER A 199 11.43 0.10 -23.27
N ASP A 200 12.51 -0.62 -23.60
CA ASP A 200 12.48 -2.09 -23.72
C ASP A 200 12.34 -2.74 -22.34
N ALA A 201 11.26 -3.49 -22.12
CA ALA A 201 10.96 -4.25 -20.91
C ALA A 201 11.12 -5.78 -21.08
N SER A 202 11.68 -6.26 -22.19
CA SER A 202 11.76 -7.69 -22.54
C SER A 202 12.47 -8.55 -21.49
N ALA A 203 13.53 -8.06 -20.84
CA ALA A 203 14.21 -8.76 -19.76
C ALA A 203 13.38 -8.76 -18.47
N SER A 204 12.64 -7.68 -18.18
CA SER A 204 11.71 -7.62 -17.04
C SER A 204 10.63 -8.71 -17.16
N TYR A 205 10.04 -8.88 -18.35
CA TYR A 205 9.10 -9.96 -18.60
C TYR A 205 9.74 -11.34 -18.49
N LYS A 206 10.93 -11.55 -19.08
CA LYS A 206 11.66 -12.83 -18.98
C LYS A 206 11.94 -13.22 -17.54
N ARG A 207 12.35 -12.26 -16.70
CA ARG A 207 12.62 -12.48 -15.27
C ARG A 207 11.36 -12.92 -14.52
N LEU A 208 10.23 -12.25 -14.75
CA LEU A 208 8.96 -12.64 -14.12
C LEU A 208 8.51 -14.04 -14.57
N ILE A 209 8.58 -14.33 -15.87
CA ILE A 209 8.21 -15.65 -16.42
C ILE A 209 9.09 -16.75 -15.83
N GLN A 210 10.39 -16.50 -15.71
CA GLN A 210 11.31 -17.45 -15.08
C GLN A 210 10.96 -17.67 -13.61
N ALA A 211 10.71 -16.60 -12.84
CA ALA A 211 10.30 -16.72 -11.45
C ALA A 211 8.98 -17.50 -11.28
N ILE A 212 8.01 -17.30 -12.19
CA ILE A 212 6.75 -18.08 -12.22
C ILE A 212 7.04 -19.56 -12.47
N LYS A 213 7.91 -19.88 -13.43
CA LYS A 213 8.30 -21.26 -13.73
C LYS A 213 8.99 -21.91 -12.54
N ASP A 214 9.90 -21.20 -11.88
CA ASP A 214 10.62 -21.68 -10.71
C ASP A 214 9.70 -21.90 -9.50
N ALA A 215 8.61 -21.12 -9.39
CA ALA A 215 7.54 -21.32 -8.43
C ALA A 215 6.58 -22.49 -8.77
N GLY A 216 6.83 -23.22 -9.87
CA GLY A 216 6.01 -24.35 -10.32
C GLY A 216 4.80 -23.96 -11.19
N GLY A 217 4.79 -22.73 -11.72
CA GLY A 217 3.78 -22.24 -12.66
C GLY A 217 4.06 -22.61 -14.12
N PRO A 218 3.14 -22.25 -15.03
CA PRO A 218 3.32 -22.47 -16.46
C PRO A 218 4.36 -21.50 -17.04
N THR A 219 4.87 -21.81 -18.23
CA THR A 219 5.68 -20.85 -19.00
C THR A 219 4.74 -19.94 -19.78
N TYR A 220 4.55 -18.71 -19.29
CA TYR A 220 3.78 -17.69 -20.00
C TYR A 220 4.55 -17.15 -21.22
N ARG A 221 3.79 -16.66 -22.19
CA ARG A 221 4.27 -15.77 -23.26
C ARG A 221 3.76 -14.37 -22.97
N TYR A 222 4.58 -13.34 -23.24
CA TYR A 222 4.18 -11.96 -23.05
C TYR A 222 3.97 -11.27 -24.40
N VAL A 223 3.12 -10.25 -24.39
CA VAL A 223 2.94 -9.30 -25.48
C VAL A 223 3.03 -7.91 -24.83
N ASN A 224 3.90 -7.07 -25.37
CA ASN A 224 4.07 -5.67 -24.95
C ASN A 224 4.00 -4.78 -26.18
N ILE A 225 3.41 -3.60 -26.02
CA ILE A 225 3.52 -2.52 -27.00
C ILE A 225 4.37 -1.46 -26.32
N ASP A 226 5.58 -1.26 -26.84
CA ASP A 226 6.49 -0.27 -26.28
C ASP A 226 5.89 1.14 -26.50
N PRO A 227 5.96 2.03 -25.50
CA PRO A 227 5.55 3.41 -25.68
C PRO A 227 6.47 4.11 -26.70
N GLU A 228 5.87 4.93 -27.56
CA GLU A 228 6.55 5.86 -28.48
C GLU A 228 7.00 7.15 -27.78
#